data_AF-A0A0Q7NUW5-F1
#
_entry.id   AF-A0A0Q7NUW5-F1
#
_cell.length_a   1.000
_cell.length_b   1.000
_cell.length_c   1.000
_cell.angle_alpha   90.00
_cell.angle_beta   90.00
_cell.angle_gamma   90.00
#
_symmetry.space_group_name_H-M   'P 1'
#
loop_
_entity.id
_entity.type
_entity.pdbx_description
1 polymer ?
#
loop_
_entity_poly.entity_id
_entity_poly.type
_entity_poly.pdbx_seq_one_letter_code
_entity_poly.pdbx_strand_id
1 'polypeptide(L)'
;MTDPFPRAGLRSWFSSNGRLEFCITLASVTLLTGACVALILLPRNAGSLQLATDEAEVLDTSEGLDNPRLSPVRRELQPYGPILVREVADGAASPALLVAHPSHRADLDVLEHQLGRAISDVSAVWGTDWNRAPVVVVASTPAEFTALTRSAGATGTDVAAVSLTGSYAPGTQPTDQRIVFNPDARRRVGTEGLATLLRHELTHLATRADTTDGAPLWMLEGFAEYVAQRDQKTTFSQIAPTLTTRLRAGTVPTELVADADFTGVDAAYAYESAWSTCAFLADRYGTTALTTLYKRLATGPQSPAAQDAAFTAVLGASRAEVLDGWRAWLRGRAA
;
A
#
# COMPACT_ATOMS: atom_id res chain seq x y z
N MET A 1 28.57 -75.16 31.63
CA MET A 1 29.54 -74.16 32.15
C MET A 1 29.46 -72.97 31.20
N THR A 2 28.96 -71.84 31.73
CA THR A 2 28.98 -70.47 31.18
C THR A 2 28.28 -70.16 29.84
N ASP A 3 27.08 -69.56 29.94
CA ASP A 3 26.65 -68.40 29.14
C ASP A 3 27.27 -67.12 29.79
N PRO A 4 27.32 -65.88 29.20
CA PRO A 4 26.38 -65.34 28.22
C PRO A 4 26.91 -64.39 27.11
N PHE A 5 26.07 -64.25 26.08
CA PHE A 5 25.77 -63.06 25.24
C PHE A 5 26.79 -61.91 25.12
N PRO A 6 27.19 -61.51 23.88
CA PRO A 6 27.86 -60.23 23.68
C PRO A 6 26.89 -59.07 23.97
N ARG A 7 27.32 -58.18 24.86
CA ARG A 7 26.66 -56.88 25.14
C ARG A 7 26.55 -56.09 23.84
N ALA A 8 25.33 -55.93 23.34
CA ALA A 8 25.01 -54.87 22.40
C ALA A 8 25.24 -53.53 23.12
N GLY A 9 26.37 -52.86 22.81
CA GLY A 9 26.67 -51.56 23.36
C GLY A 9 25.63 -50.53 22.91
N LEU A 10 25.39 -49.50 23.73
CA LEU A 10 24.49 -48.37 23.43
C LEU A 10 24.63 -47.81 22.01
N ARG A 11 25.81 -47.96 21.39
CA ARG A 11 26.10 -47.51 20.02
C ARG A 11 25.34 -48.28 18.92
N SER A 12 24.94 -49.54 19.13
CA SER A 12 24.17 -50.28 18.11
C SER A 12 22.65 -50.06 18.21
N TRP A 13 22.18 -49.37 19.26
CA TRP A 13 20.78 -48.94 19.36
C TRP A 13 20.49 -47.70 18.50
N PHE A 14 21.53 -46.93 18.13
CA PHE A 14 21.36 -45.65 17.43
C PHE A 14 21.26 -45.74 15.90
N SER A 15 21.36 -46.92 15.27
CA SER A 15 21.24 -47.02 13.81
C SER A 15 20.01 -47.81 13.37
N SER A 16 18.85 -47.16 13.37
CA SER A 16 17.69 -47.51 12.54
C SER A 16 16.76 -46.29 12.40
N ASN A 17 16.31 -46.04 11.16
CA ASN A 17 15.57 -44.88 10.65
C ASN A 17 14.66 -44.13 11.63
N GLY A 18 14.82 -42.79 11.67
CA GLY A 18 13.81 -41.82 12.14
C GLY A 18 13.82 -41.44 13.62
N ARG A 19 14.60 -42.10 14.48
CA ARG A 19 14.55 -41.84 15.94
C ARG A 19 15.58 -40.83 16.45
N LEU A 20 16.61 -40.51 15.66
CA LEU A 20 17.59 -39.47 16.00
C LEU A 20 17.00 -38.06 15.83
N GLU A 21 16.20 -37.84 14.78
CA GLU A 21 15.46 -36.60 14.54
C GLU A 21 14.38 -36.36 15.60
N PHE A 22 13.71 -37.41 16.10
CA PHE A 22 12.77 -37.29 17.21
C PHE A 22 13.46 -36.86 18.51
N CYS A 23 14.63 -37.43 18.84
CA CYS A 23 15.41 -37.04 20.02
C CYS A 23 15.98 -35.61 19.91
N ILE A 24 16.41 -35.19 18.73
CA ILE A 24 16.89 -33.82 18.48
C ILE A 24 15.74 -32.81 18.56
N THR A 25 14.56 -33.14 18.03
CA THR A 25 13.37 -32.30 18.11
C THR A 25 12.86 -32.17 19.55
N LEU A 26 12.81 -33.27 20.30
CA LEU A 26 12.39 -33.28 21.70
C LEU A 26 13.39 -32.52 22.61
N ALA A 27 14.70 -32.64 22.36
CA ALA A 27 15.71 -31.86 23.06
C ALA A 27 15.60 -30.36 22.75
N SER A 28 15.30 -29.99 21.50
CA SER A 28 15.13 -28.60 21.06
C SER A 28 13.88 -27.96 21.66
N VAL A 29 12.77 -28.68 21.70
CA VAL A 29 11.52 -28.20 22.35
C VAL A 29 11.71 -28.07 23.85
N THR A 30 12.38 -29.01 24.51
CA THR A 30 12.62 -28.93 25.97
C THR A 30 13.57 -27.79 26.35
N LEU A 31 14.57 -27.49 25.52
CA LEU A 31 15.46 -26.32 25.68
C LEU A 31 14.71 -24.99 25.46
N LEU A 32 13.80 -24.92 24.48
CA LEU A 32 13.01 -23.71 24.23
C LEU A 32 11.99 -23.43 25.34
N THR A 33 11.31 -24.46 25.85
CA THR A 33 10.35 -24.32 26.97
C THR A 33 11.07 -24.01 28.28
N GLY A 34 12.26 -24.59 28.50
CA GLY A 34 13.12 -24.26 29.64
C GLY A 34 13.63 -22.81 29.61
N ALA A 35 14.01 -22.29 28.43
CA ALA A 35 14.43 -20.91 28.25
C ALA A 35 13.26 -19.92 28.45
N CYS A 36 12.05 -20.25 28.00
CA CYS A 36 10.85 -19.44 28.25
C CYS A 36 10.44 -19.42 29.73
N VAL A 37 10.55 -20.54 30.45
CA VAL A 37 10.25 -20.61 31.90
C VAL A 37 11.34 -19.92 32.74
N ALA A 38 12.61 -19.99 32.33
CA ALA A 38 13.70 -19.27 33.00
C ALA A 38 13.56 -17.74 32.87
N LEU A 39 13.03 -17.22 31.76
CA LEU A 39 12.75 -15.79 31.57
C LEU A 39 11.58 -15.28 32.44
N ILE A 40 10.69 -16.17 32.92
CA ILE A 40 9.59 -15.85 33.83
C ILE A 40 10.04 -15.86 35.30
N LEU A 41 11.10 -16.59 35.64
CA LEU A 41 11.60 -16.80 37.00
C LEU A 41 12.84 -15.97 37.38
N LEU A 42 13.40 -15.18 36.45
CA LEU A 42 14.42 -14.20 36.79
C LEU A 42 13.80 -13.09 37.66
N PRO A 43 14.38 -12.77 38.83
CA PRO A 43 13.95 -11.60 39.58
C PRO A 43 14.10 -10.38 38.67
N ARG A 44 12.99 -9.66 38.48
CA ARG A 44 13.02 -8.32 37.89
C ARG A 44 13.90 -7.46 38.78
N ASN A 45 15.18 -7.38 38.45
CA ASN A 45 15.99 -6.23 38.83
C ASN A 45 15.33 -5.04 38.12
N ALA A 46 14.38 -4.43 38.82
CA ALA A 46 13.99 -3.07 38.57
C ALA A 46 15.25 -2.23 38.75
N GLY A 47 16.04 -2.13 37.68
CA GLY A 47 16.80 -0.92 37.45
C GLY A 47 15.80 0.21 37.62
N SER A 48 16.16 1.16 38.48
CA SER A 48 15.35 2.30 38.87
C SER A 48 14.44 2.74 37.72
N LEU A 49 13.13 2.81 37.99
CA LEU A 49 12.21 3.62 37.22
C LEU A 49 12.85 5.00 37.10
N GLN A 50 13.54 5.21 35.99
CA GLN A 50 13.85 6.54 35.55
C GLN A 50 12.47 7.06 35.17
N LEU A 51 11.85 7.77 36.13
CA LEU A 51 10.83 8.75 35.81
C LEU A 51 11.32 9.39 34.51
N ALA A 52 10.53 9.25 33.45
CA ALA A 52 10.79 9.93 32.20
C ALA A 52 10.98 11.40 32.59
N THR A 53 12.25 11.81 32.63
CA THR A 53 12.59 13.21 32.74
C THR A 53 11.99 13.82 31.50
N ASP A 54 11.21 14.87 31.71
CA ASP A 54 10.43 15.63 30.73
C ASP A 54 11.34 16.41 29.75
N GLU A 55 12.48 15.82 29.38
CA GLU A 55 13.45 16.39 28.45
C GLU A 55 13.52 15.45 27.26
N ALA A 56 12.52 15.61 26.39
CA ALA A 56 12.64 15.20 25.01
C ALA A 56 13.77 16.01 24.38
N GLU A 57 14.85 15.32 23.96
CA GLU A 57 15.83 15.91 23.07
C GLU A 57 15.19 16.01 21.67
N VAL A 58 14.42 17.09 21.49
CA VAL A 58 13.68 17.43 20.28
C VAL A 58 14.65 18.01 19.27
N LEU A 59 15.15 17.17 18.36
CA LEU A 59 15.82 17.62 17.16
C LEU A 59 14.76 17.96 16.10
N ASP A 60 14.55 19.26 15.88
CA ASP A 60 13.76 19.94 14.85
C ASP A 60 12.26 19.55 14.69
N THR A 61 11.43 20.39 15.34
CA THR A 61 9.97 20.70 15.16
C THR A 61 8.96 19.59 15.52
N SER A 62 7.96 19.77 16.40
CA SER A 62 7.56 20.89 17.28
C SER A 62 6.70 20.36 18.45
N GLU A 63 7.05 20.69 19.69
CA GLU A 63 6.05 20.78 20.77
C GLU A 63 4.92 21.73 20.32
N GLY A 64 3.66 21.36 20.55
CA GLY A 64 2.55 22.34 20.53
C GLY A 64 1.73 22.54 19.25
N LEU A 65 1.83 21.70 18.21
CA LEU A 65 0.84 21.74 17.10
C LEU A 65 -0.52 21.21 17.58
N ASP A 66 -1.39 22.12 18.00
CA ASP A 66 -2.80 21.89 18.32
C ASP A 66 -3.65 21.94 17.05
N ASN A 67 -3.66 20.81 16.33
CA ASN A 67 -4.53 20.61 15.17
C ASN A 67 -5.53 19.48 15.49
N PRO A 68 -6.85 19.72 15.44
CA PRO A 68 -7.84 18.71 15.82
C PRO A 68 -7.76 17.44 14.98
N ARG A 69 -7.24 17.52 13.74
CA ARG A 69 -7.01 16.36 12.86
C ARG A 69 -5.86 15.47 13.31
N LEU A 70 -4.94 15.98 14.14
CA LEU A 70 -3.85 15.18 14.73
C LEU A 70 -4.32 14.37 15.93
N SER A 71 -5.39 14.75 16.61
CA SER A 71 -5.82 14.11 17.86
C SER A 71 -6.11 12.61 17.73
N PRO A 72 -6.84 12.13 16.69
CA PRO A 72 -7.03 10.69 16.48
C PRO A 72 -5.70 9.97 16.19
N VAL A 73 -4.87 10.55 15.33
CA VAL A 73 -3.59 9.96 14.91
C VAL A 73 -2.59 9.88 16.08
N ARG A 74 -2.46 10.95 16.88
CA ARG A 74 -1.62 10.98 18.10
C ARG A 74 -2.00 9.86 19.06
N ARG A 75 -3.30 9.61 19.26
CA ARG A 75 -3.79 8.55 20.15
C ARG A 75 -3.41 7.17 19.64
N GLU A 76 -3.47 6.96 18.33
CA GLU A 76 -3.13 5.68 17.69
C GLU A 76 -1.61 5.42 17.70
N LEU A 77 -0.78 6.46 17.52
CA LEU A 77 0.69 6.36 17.47
C LEU A 77 1.36 6.39 18.85
N GLN A 78 0.72 6.97 19.88
CA GLN A 78 1.30 7.13 21.23
C GLN A 78 1.94 5.85 21.80
N PRO A 79 1.35 4.65 21.66
CA PRO A 79 1.95 3.41 22.19
C PRO A 79 3.29 3.03 21.53
N TYR A 80 3.62 3.59 20.36
CA TYR A 80 4.79 3.24 19.56
C TYR A 80 5.95 4.23 19.71
N GLY A 81 5.74 5.33 20.43
CA GLY A 81 6.80 6.27 20.82
C GLY A 81 6.55 7.71 20.38
N PRO A 82 7.57 8.59 20.46
CA PRO A 82 7.43 9.99 20.07
C PRO A 82 7.22 10.13 18.57
N ILE A 83 6.47 11.17 18.17
CA ILE A 83 6.20 11.48 16.77
C ILE A 83 6.78 12.84 16.39
N LEU A 84 7.17 12.97 15.14
CA LEU A 84 7.45 14.21 14.43
C LEU A 84 6.22 14.58 13.61
N VAL A 85 5.93 15.88 13.55
CA VAL A 85 4.83 16.41 12.73
C VAL A 85 5.35 17.58 11.91
N ARG A 86 5.02 17.61 10.61
CA ARG A 86 5.26 18.76 9.73
C ARG A 86 3.97 19.22 9.09
N GLU A 87 3.79 20.54 9.02
CA GLU A 87 2.72 21.14 8.25
C GLU A 87 3.23 21.53 6.87
N VAL A 88 2.52 21.13 5.82
CA VAL A 88 2.86 21.47 4.44
C VAL A 88 1.74 22.32 3.88
N ALA A 89 2.05 23.59 3.63
CA ALA A 89 1.12 24.53 3.01
C ALA A 89 1.24 24.44 1.48
N ASP A 90 0.12 24.11 0.82
CA ASP A 90 0.06 23.98 -0.66
C ASP A 90 -1.09 24.80 -1.25
N GLY A 91 -1.33 26.00 -0.71
CA GLY A 91 -2.37 26.92 -1.19
C GLY A 91 -3.83 26.49 -0.91
N ALA A 92 -4.04 25.33 -0.29
CA ALA A 92 -5.33 24.96 0.31
C ALA A 92 -5.63 25.80 1.56
N ALA A 93 -6.91 25.87 1.96
CA ALA A 93 -7.34 26.62 3.15
C ALA A 93 -6.76 26.08 4.46
N SER A 94 -6.39 24.79 4.47
CA SER A 94 -5.75 24.11 5.60
C SER A 94 -4.46 23.45 5.11
N PRO A 95 -3.39 23.40 5.93
CA PRO A 95 -2.17 22.67 5.56
C PRO A 95 -2.42 21.16 5.59
N ALA A 96 -1.67 20.42 4.79
CA ALA A 96 -1.55 18.97 4.96
C ALA A 96 -0.62 18.69 6.15
N LEU A 97 -0.77 17.50 6.75
CA LEU A 97 -0.01 17.11 7.94
C LEU A 97 0.78 15.84 7.64
N LEU A 98 2.10 15.89 7.83
CA LEU A 98 2.96 14.72 7.72
C LEU A 98 3.36 14.26 9.12
N VAL A 99 3.20 12.98 9.41
CA VAL A 99 3.42 12.40 10.74
C VAL A 99 4.29 11.14 10.62
N ALA A 100 5.36 11.06 11.40
CA ALA A 100 6.18 9.85 11.47
C ALA A 100 6.95 9.79 12.79
N HIS A 101 7.54 8.64 13.12
CA HIS A 101 8.50 8.56 14.22
C HIS A 101 9.88 9.10 13.80
N PRO A 102 10.75 9.51 14.74
CA PRO A 102 12.08 10.05 14.43
C PRO A 102 12.95 9.17 13.51
N SER A 103 12.78 7.85 13.54
CA SER A 103 13.47 6.90 12.65
C SER A 103 13.11 7.07 11.16
N HIS A 104 11.99 7.72 10.84
CA HIS A 104 11.45 7.94 9.50
C HIS A 104 11.58 9.39 9.03
N ARG A 105 12.48 10.19 9.64
CA ARG A 105 12.73 11.58 9.22
C ARG A 105 13.03 11.71 7.73
N ALA A 106 13.83 10.81 7.17
CA ALA A 106 14.17 10.81 5.75
C ALA A 106 12.97 10.51 4.83
N ASP A 107 11.96 9.79 5.32
CA ASP A 107 10.71 9.58 4.58
C ASP A 107 9.86 10.86 4.61
N LEU A 108 9.79 11.55 5.76
CA LEU A 108 9.16 12.86 5.86
C LEU A 108 9.78 13.90 4.93
N ASP A 109 11.12 13.96 4.83
CA ASP A 109 11.82 14.89 3.93
C ASP A 109 11.40 14.70 2.47
N VAL A 110 11.26 13.43 2.04
CA VAL A 110 10.81 13.11 0.68
C VAL A 110 9.33 13.49 0.50
N LEU A 111 8.47 13.09 1.44
CA LEU A 111 7.04 13.36 1.35
C LEU A 111 6.75 14.86 1.35
N GLU A 112 7.41 15.63 2.20
CA GLU A 112 7.29 17.09 2.27
C GLU A 112 7.65 17.76 0.95
N HIS A 113 8.74 17.34 0.32
CA HIS A 113 9.17 17.89 -0.96
C HIS A 113 8.22 17.53 -2.12
N GLN A 114 7.57 16.37 -2.06
CA GLN A 114 6.74 15.85 -3.15
C GLN A 114 5.27 16.23 -3.02
N LEU A 115 4.77 16.51 -1.80
CA LEU A 115 3.34 16.59 -1.53
C LEU A 115 2.62 17.66 -2.36
N GLY A 116 3.15 18.88 -2.42
CA GLY A 116 2.49 19.96 -3.18
C GLY A 116 2.42 19.67 -4.68
N ARG A 117 3.50 19.12 -5.24
CA ARG A 117 3.49 18.66 -6.63
C ARG A 117 2.49 17.51 -6.84
N ALA A 118 2.43 16.56 -5.91
CA ALA A 118 1.52 15.43 -6.00
C ALA A 118 0.05 15.88 -5.96
N ILE A 119 -0.31 16.82 -5.08
CA ILE A 119 -1.64 17.43 -5.02
C ILE A 119 -1.97 18.16 -6.33
N SER A 120 -1.02 18.93 -6.89
CA SER A 120 -1.18 19.60 -8.18
C SER A 120 -1.39 18.61 -9.33
N ASP A 121 -0.57 17.56 -9.41
CA ASP A 121 -0.65 16.52 -10.45
C ASP A 121 -2.00 15.81 -10.43
N VAL A 122 -2.51 15.44 -9.24
CA VAL A 122 -3.83 14.83 -9.06
C VAL A 122 -4.94 15.82 -9.42
N SER A 123 -4.83 17.07 -8.97
CA SER A 123 -5.84 18.10 -9.24
C SER A 123 -5.94 18.48 -10.71
N ALA A 124 -4.87 18.35 -11.48
CA ALA A 124 -4.87 18.58 -12.92
C ALA A 124 -5.74 17.57 -13.68
N VAL A 125 -5.95 16.37 -13.13
CA VAL A 125 -6.78 15.32 -13.73
C VAL A 125 -8.18 15.29 -13.15
N TRP A 126 -8.31 15.38 -11.82
CA TRP A 126 -9.58 15.22 -11.13
C TRP A 126 -10.36 16.54 -10.94
N GLY A 127 -9.65 17.66 -10.89
CA GLY A 127 -10.15 18.94 -10.41
C GLY A 127 -9.76 19.19 -8.94
N THR A 128 -10.23 20.30 -8.38
CA THR A 128 -9.78 20.79 -7.06
C THR A 128 -10.80 20.61 -5.94
N ASP A 129 -11.99 20.06 -6.25
CA ASP A 129 -13.07 19.82 -5.28
C ASP A 129 -12.89 18.47 -4.59
N TRP A 130 -11.86 18.39 -3.73
CA TRP A 130 -11.55 17.26 -2.87
C TRP A 130 -10.63 17.70 -1.72
N ASN A 131 -10.39 16.82 -0.75
CA ASN A 131 -9.53 17.12 0.39
C ASN A 131 -8.04 17.17 0.03
N ARG A 132 -7.57 18.37 -0.32
CA ARG A 132 -6.16 18.67 -0.62
C ARG A 132 -5.30 18.94 0.63
N ALA A 133 -5.80 18.61 1.83
CA ALA A 133 -5.11 18.80 3.09
C ALA A 133 -5.11 17.50 3.92
N PRO A 134 -4.61 16.37 3.39
CA PRO A 134 -4.69 15.09 4.08
C PRO A 134 -3.74 15.01 5.29
N VAL A 135 -3.99 14.03 6.15
CA VAL A 135 -2.98 13.56 7.11
C VAL A 135 -2.23 12.37 6.50
N VAL A 136 -0.92 12.47 6.37
CA VAL A 136 -0.06 11.41 5.84
C VAL A 136 0.80 10.89 6.99
N VAL A 137 0.77 9.59 7.21
CA VAL A 137 1.46 8.91 8.30
C VAL A 137 2.45 7.90 7.74
N VAL A 138 3.67 7.88 8.25
CA VAL A 138 4.61 6.76 8.04
C VAL A 138 4.70 5.98 9.35
N ALA A 139 4.17 4.77 9.35
CA ALA A 139 4.26 3.89 10.52
C ALA A 139 5.72 3.49 10.79
N SER A 140 6.09 3.29 12.05
CA SER A 140 7.41 2.83 12.49
C SER A 140 7.59 1.31 12.44
N THR A 141 6.49 0.56 12.55
CA THR A 141 6.51 -0.90 12.60
C THR A 141 5.32 -1.52 11.85
N PRO A 142 5.43 -2.77 11.38
CA PRO A 142 4.28 -3.46 10.77
C PRO A 142 3.08 -3.61 11.73
N ALA A 143 3.34 -3.70 13.04
CA ALA A 143 2.31 -3.76 14.06
C ALA A 143 1.54 -2.43 14.18
N GLU A 144 2.27 -1.30 14.12
CA GLU A 144 1.67 0.02 14.07
C GLU A 144 0.88 0.25 12.78
N PHE A 145 1.46 -0.11 11.63
CA PHE A 145 0.76 -0.04 10.35
C PHE A 145 -0.59 -0.77 10.42
N THR A 146 -0.58 -2.03 10.88
CA THR A 146 -1.80 -2.82 11.06
C THR A 146 -2.78 -2.16 12.04
N ALA A 147 -2.29 -1.50 13.09
CA ALA A 147 -3.15 -0.81 14.05
C ALA A 147 -3.84 0.42 13.44
N LEU A 148 -3.14 1.19 12.61
CA LEU A 148 -3.63 2.36 11.88
C LEU A 148 -4.57 1.98 10.73
N THR A 149 -4.35 0.84 10.07
CA THR A 149 -5.11 0.42 8.88
C THR A 149 -6.22 -0.59 9.18
N ARG A 150 -6.45 -0.93 10.45
CA ARG A 150 -7.41 -1.97 10.86
C ARG A 150 -8.80 -1.80 10.25
N SER A 151 -9.29 -0.57 10.12
CA SER A 151 -10.62 -0.29 9.55
C SER A 151 -10.72 -0.59 8.06
N ALA A 152 -9.61 -0.61 7.32
CA ALA A 152 -9.56 -1.04 5.93
C ALA A 152 -9.40 -2.55 5.76
N GLY A 153 -9.32 -3.32 6.86
CA GLY A 153 -9.05 -4.76 6.79
C GLY A 153 -7.66 -5.12 6.27
N ALA A 154 -6.78 -4.12 6.07
CA ALA A 154 -5.41 -4.35 5.63
C ALA A 154 -4.62 -5.02 6.76
N THR A 155 -4.33 -6.30 6.57
CA THR A 155 -3.48 -7.10 7.45
C THR A 155 -2.20 -7.45 6.73
N GLY A 156 -1.05 -7.12 7.31
CA GLY A 156 0.25 -7.66 6.86
C GLY A 156 1.10 -6.72 6.01
N THR A 157 2.18 -7.29 5.51
CA THR A 157 3.34 -6.60 4.95
C THR A 157 3.20 -6.22 3.48
N ASP A 158 2.24 -6.75 2.74
CA ASP A 158 2.31 -6.75 1.27
C ASP A 158 1.84 -5.43 0.63
N VAL A 159 1.13 -4.60 1.41
CA VAL A 159 0.65 -3.29 0.97
C VAL A 159 1.63 -2.21 1.42
N ALA A 160 2.05 -1.36 0.47
CA ALA A 160 3.02 -0.29 0.73
C ALA A 160 2.39 0.95 1.36
N ALA A 161 1.12 1.24 1.07
CA ALA A 161 0.35 2.31 1.69
C ALA A 161 -1.15 2.03 1.62
N VAL A 162 -1.93 2.67 2.51
CA VAL A 162 -3.39 2.56 2.54
C VAL A 162 -4.00 3.95 2.69
N SER A 163 -4.92 4.27 1.79
CA SER A 163 -5.83 5.40 1.91
C SER A 163 -7.04 5.04 2.77
N LEU A 164 -7.31 5.86 3.78
CA LEU A 164 -8.38 5.67 4.76
C LEU A 164 -9.27 6.89 4.77
N THR A 165 -10.57 6.67 4.92
CA THR A 165 -11.56 7.73 5.03
C THR A 165 -12.49 7.41 6.20
N GLY A 166 -12.62 8.35 7.13
CA GLY A 166 -13.59 8.31 8.22
C GLY A 166 -15.02 8.41 7.71
N SER A 167 -16.00 8.32 8.61
CA SER A 167 -17.40 8.43 8.22
C SER A 167 -17.73 9.83 7.66
N TYR A 168 -18.47 9.86 6.55
CA TYR A 168 -18.96 11.07 5.92
C TYR A 168 -20.37 10.84 5.37
N ALA A 169 -21.14 11.91 5.19
CA ALA A 169 -22.49 11.79 4.65
C ALA A 169 -22.44 11.56 3.13
N PRO A 170 -23.27 10.66 2.57
CA PRO A 170 -23.35 10.48 1.12
C PRO A 170 -23.63 11.81 0.40
N GLY A 171 -22.90 12.05 -0.70
CA GLY A 171 -23.00 13.31 -1.46
C GLY A 171 -22.28 14.51 -0.83
N THR A 172 -21.48 14.30 0.22
CA THR A 172 -20.59 15.32 0.80
C THR A 172 -19.13 14.96 0.60
N GLN A 173 -18.25 15.96 0.60
CA GLN A 173 -16.81 15.77 0.49
C GLN A 173 -16.26 15.17 1.80
N PRO A 174 -15.52 14.04 1.75
CA PRO A 174 -14.89 13.49 2.94
C PRO A 174 -13.78 14.42 3.44
N THR A 175 -13.76 14.70 4.74
CA THR A 175 -12.75 15.58 5.36
C THR A 175 -11.78 14.85 6.30
N ASP A 176 -12.21 13.73 6.88
CA ASP A 176 -11.38 12.87 7.72
C ASP A 176 -10.72 11.81 6.85
N GLN A 177 -9.65 12.19 6.14
CA GLN A 177 -8.92 11.30 5.26
C GLN A 177 -7.45 11.25 5.63
N ARG A 178 -6.89 10.05 5.57
CA ARG A 178 -5.48 9.80 5.89
C ARG A 178 -4.86 8.80 4.93
N ILE A 179 -3.56 8.99 4.67
CA ILE A 179 -2.73 8.02 3.96
C ILE A 179 -1.76 7.44 4.98
N VAL A 180 -1.64 6.13 5.05
CA VAL A 180 -0.70 5.45 5.96
C VAL A 180 0.27 4.63 5.13
N PHE A 181 1.56 4.97 5.18
CA PHE A 181 2.64 4.22 4.56
C PHE A 181 3.16 3.13 5.50
N ASN A 182 3.50 1.97 4.94
CA ASN A 182 4.23 0.91 5.62
C ASN A 182 5.62 1.43 6.03
N PRO A 183 6.18 1.07 7.20
CA PRO A 183 7.54 1.46 7.61
C PRO A 183 8.63 1.20 6.57
N ASP A 184 8.44 0.24 5.67
CA ASP A 184 9.43 -0.07 4.66
C ASP A 184 9.08 0.37 3.24
N ALA A 185 8.03 1.16 3.05
CA ALA A 185 7.58 1.61 1.74
C ALA A 185 8.73 2.21 0.92
N ARG A 186 9.41 3.25 1.44
CA ARG A 186 10.54 3.88 0.74
C ARG A 186 11.70 2.91 0.46
N ARG A 187 11.95 1.96 1.35
CA ARG A 187 13.02 0.96 1.14
C ARG A 187 12.69 0.05 -0.06
N ARG A 188 11.41 -0.28 -0.27
CA ARG A 188 10.95 -1.14 -1.36
C ARG A 188 10.92 -0.42 -2.70
N VAL A 189 10.38 0.80 -2.73
CA VAL A 189 10.10 1.52 -3.98
C VAL A 189 11.09 2.65 -4.31
N GLY A 190 11.99 2.98 -3.38
CA GLY A 190 12.92 4.10 -3.50
C GLY A 190 12.22 5.46 -3.36
N THR A 191 13.00 6.53 -3.51
CA THR A 191 12.49 7.92 -3.37
C THR A 191 11.47 8.28 -4.46
N GLU A 192 11.77 7.97 -5.72
CA GLU A 192 10.86 8.27 -6.84
C GLU A 192 9.60 7.40 -6.76
N GLY A 193 9.73 6.12 -6.40
CA GLY A 193 8.58 5.25 -6.19
C GLY A 193 7.70 5.70 -5.03
N LEU A 194 8.27 6.27 -3.96
CA LEU A 194 7.47 6.84 -2.86
C LEU A 194 6.67 8.05 -3.32
N ALA A 195 7.23 8.90 -4.19
CA ALA A 195 6.51 10.03 -4.78
C ALA A 195 5.37 9.57 -5.70
N THR A 196 5.60 8.52 -6.49
CA THR A 196 4.56 7.88 -7.31
C THR A 196 3.47 7.27 -6.44
N LEU A 197 3.83 6.53 -5.38
CA LEU A 197 2.88 5.96 -4.44
C LEU A 197 2.05 7.05 -3.73
N LEU A 198 2.67 8.18 -3.35
CA LEU A 198 1.92 9.32 -2.79
C LEU A 198 0.85 9.84 -3.74
N ARG A 199 1.15 9.99 -5.04
CA ARG A 199 0.15 10.41 -6.04
C ARG A 199 -0.95 9.38 -6.24
N HIS A 200 -0.60 8.09 -6.22
CA HIS A 200 -1.57 7.00 -6.27
C HIS A 200 -2.56 7.13 -5.11
N GLU A 201 -2.06 7.19 -3.87
CA GLU A 201 -2.91 7.28 -2.67
C GLU A 201 -3.73 8.58 -2.61
N LEU A 202 -3.14 9.72 -3.02
CA LEU A 202 -3.89 10.98 -3.14
C LEU A 202 -5.02 10.89 -4.17
N THR A 203 -4.86 10.08 -5.22
CA THR A 203 -5.93 9.87 -6.20
C THR A 203 -7.12 9.18 -5.56
N HIS A 204 -6.90 8.17 -4.72
CA HIS A 204 -7.98 7.54 -3.95
C HIS A 204 -8.68 8.52 -3.00
N LEU A 205 -7.94 9.44 -2.38
CA LEU A 205 -8.57 10.49 -1.57
C LEU A 205 -9.42 11.43 -2.42
N ALA A 206 -8.89 11.86 -3.56
CA ALA A 206 -9.55 12.77 -4.48
C ALA A 206 -10.86 12.19 -5.01
N THR A 207 -10.85 10.91 -5.37
CA THR A 207 -11.99 10.24 -5.98
C THR A 207 -13.02 9.75 -4.98
N ARG A 208 -12.68 9.66 -3.68
CA ARG A 208 -13.50 8.93 -2.70
C ARG A 208 -14.96 9.34 -2.64
N ALA A 209 -15.28 10.63 -2.81
CA ALA A 209 -16.66 11.12 -2.79
C ALA A 209 -17.53 10.52 -3.91
N ASP A 210 -16.91 10.16 -5.03
CA ASP A 210 -17.54 9.57 -6.22
C ASP A 210 -17.38 8.04 -6.27
N THR A 211 -16.71 7.42 -5.29
CA THR A 211 -16.40 5.99 -5.27
C THR A 211 -17.26 5.24 -4.25
N THR A 212 -18.03 4.27 -4.75
CA THR A 212 -18.78 3.30 -3.95
C THR A 212 -18.10 1.94 -4.01
N ASP A 213 -18.03 1.26 -2.87
CA ASP A 213 -17.35 -0.02 -2.72
C ASP A 213 -17.93 -1.09 -3.66
N GLY A 214 -17.05 -1.95 -4.17
CA GLY A 214 -17.40 -2.99 -5.15
C GLY A 214 -17.35 -2.53 -6.61
N ALA A 215 -16.98 -1.27 -6.89
CA ALA A 215 -16.66 -0.84 -8.25
C ALA A 215 -15.44 -1.60 -8.83
N PRO A 216 -15.36 -1.78 -10.16
CA PRO A 216 -14.33 -2.62 -10.79
C PRO A 216 -12.91 -2.14 -10.51
N LEU A 217 -12.07 -3.02 -9.97
CA LEU A 217 -10.71 -2.66 -9.55
C LEU A 217 -9.81 -2.24 -10.71
N TRP A 218 -10.03 -2.79 -11.91
CA TRP A 218 -9.28 -2.37 -13.10
C TRP A 218 -9.44 -0.87 -13.39
N MET A 219 -10.59 -0.28 -13.07
CA MET A 219 -10.82 1.15 -13.23
C MET A 219 -10.31 1.92 -12.01
N LEU A 220 -10.57 1.45 -10.78
CA LEU A 220 -10.15 2.15 -9.57
C LEU A 220 -8.62 2.26 -9.49
N GLU A 221 -7.94 1.11 -9.54
CA GLU A 221 -6.48 1.03 -9.43
C GLU A 221 -5.79 1.50 -10.72
N GLY A 222 -6.35 1.16 -11.89
CA GLY A 222 -5.80 1.60 -13.17
C GLY A 222 -5.81 3.12 -13.33
N PHE A 223 -6.85 3.81 -12.84
CA PHE A 223 -6.93 5.27 -12.86
C PHE A 223 -5.93 5.90 -11.87
N ALA A 224 -5.83 5.37 -10.65
CA ALA A 224 -4.85 5.82 -9.66
C ALA A 224 -3.40 5.67 -10.18
N GLU A 225 -3.06 4.53 -10.77
CA GLU A 225 -1.77 4.32 -11.43
C GLU A 225 -1.55 5.25 -12.62
N TYR A 226 -2.57 5.48 -13.45
CA TYR A 226 -2.47 6.41 -14.58
C TYR A 226 -2.13 7.82 -14.09
N VAL A 227 -2.84 8.33 -13.09
CA VAL A 227 -2.59 9.65 -12.51
C VAL A 227 -1.19 9.72 -11.89
N ALA A 228 -0.78 8.69 -11.16
CA ALA A 228 0.52 8.63 -10.50
C ALA A 228 1.71 8.65 -11.48
N GLN A 229 1.54 8.09 -12.67
CA GLN A 229 2.58 7.97 -13.70
C GLN A 229 2.48 9.04 -14.81
N ARG A 230 1.39 9.81 -14.85
CA ARG A 230 1.15 10.85 -15.87
C ARG A 230 2.23 11.93 -15.82
N ASP A 231 2.67 12.37 -17.01
CA ASP A 231 3.69 13.41 -17.21
C ASP A 231 5.05 13.12 -16.54
N GLN A 232 5.31 11.86 -16.15
CA GLN A 232 6.61 11.42 -15.65
C GLN A 232 7.49 10.97 -16.82
N LYS A 233 8.81 11.11 -16.68
CA LYS A 233 9.79 10.66 -17.68
C LYS A 233 10.11 9.16 -17.58
N THR A 234 9.10 8.36 -17.29
CA THR A 234 9.22 6.91 -17.06
C THR A 234 8.81 6.15 -18.31
N THR A 235 9.61 5.20 -18.76
CA THR A 235 9.29 4.41 -19.96
C THR A 235 8.19 3.38 -19.67
N PHE A 236 7.50 2.91 -20.72
CA PHE A 236 6.49 1.87 -20.60
C PHE A 236 7.01 0.63 -19.85
N SER A 237 8.22 0.17 -20.17
CA SER A 237 8.82 -1.01 -19.53
C SER A 237 9.25 -0.79 -18.09
N GLN A 238 9.46 0.46 -17.66
CA GLN A 238 9.74 0.79 -16.28
C GLN A 238 8.45 0.84 -15.44
N ILE A 239 7.34 1.30 -16.01
CA ILE A 239 6.03 1.31 -15.34
C ILE A 239 5.43 -0.10 -15.29
N ALA A 240 5.52 -0.84 -16.39
CA ALA A 240 4.87 -2.13 -16.57
C ALA A 240 5.86 -3.25 -16.96
N PRO A 241 6.85 -3.59 -16.10
CA PRO A 241 7.87 -4.58 -16.41
C PRO A 241 7.33 -6.00 -16.60
N THR A 242 6.33 -6.41 -15.82
CA THR A 242 5.70 -7.74 -15.89
C THR A 242 4.90 -7.91 -17.18
N LEU A 243 4.05 -6.93 -17.50
CA LEU A 243 3.29 -6.86 -18.74
C LEU A 243 4.24 -6.80 -19.94
N THR A 244 5.30 -5.98 -19.87
CA THR A 244 6.33 -5.92 -20.91
C THR A 244 6.97 -7.28 -21.16
N THR A 245 7.28 -8.03 -20.10
CA THR A 245 7.84 -9.39 -20.22
C THR A 245 6.86 -10.33 -20.94
N ARG A 246 5.58 -10.28 -20.60
CA ARG A 246 4.54 -11.10 -21.26
C ARG A 246 4.34 -10.70 -22.73
N LEU A 247 4.33 -9.40 -23.04
CA LEU A 247 4.22 -8.90 -24.41
C LEU A 247 5.39 -9.36 -25.28
N ARG A 248 6.62 -9.30 -24.77
CA ARG A 248 7.82 -9.81 -25.46
C ARG A 248 7.80 -11.31 -25.68
N ALA A 249 7.13 -12.06 -24.80
CA ALA A 249 6.89 -13.49 -24.97
C ALA A 249 5.73 -13.81 -25.94
N GLY A 250 5.10 -12.80 -26.54
CA GLY A 250 3.97 -12.97 -27.48
C GLY A 250 2.60 -13.07 -26.80
N THR A 251 2.54 -12.92 -25.47
CA THR A 251 1.30 -12.96 -24.70
C THR A 251 0.73 -11.55 -24.56
N VAL A 252 -0.27 -11.24 -25.38
CA VAL A 252 -1.01 -9.96 -25.34
C VAL A 252 -2.34 -10.17 -24.61
N PRO A 253 -2.67 -9.37 -23.57
CA PRO A 253 -3.94 -9.46 -22.88
C PRO A 253 -5.12 -9.35 -23.86
N THR A 254 -6.19 -10.11 -23.61
CA THR A 254 -7.38 -10.11 -24.47
C THR A 254 -8.62 -9.54 -23.79
N GLU A 255 -8.58 -9.43 -22.47
CA GLU A 255 -9.68 -9.00 -21.62
C GLU A 255 -9.16 -8.03 -20.56
N LEU A 256 -10.09 -7.28 -19.94
CA LEU A 256 -9.78 -6.49 -18.76
C LEU A 256 -9.47 -7.43 -17.59
N VAL A 257 -8.55 -7.03 -16.72
CA VAL A 257 -8.18 -7.81 -15.53
C VAL A 257 -9.35 -7.94 -14.56
N ALA A 258 -9.52 -9.12 -13.97
CA ALA A 258 -10.59 -9.37 -13.03
C ALA A 258 -10.21 -8.91 -11.62
N ASP A 259 -11.20 -8.57 -10.79
CA ASP A 259 -10.95 -8.06 -9.43
C ASP A 259 -10.14 -9.06 -8.57
N ALA A 260 -10.31 -10.36 -8.78
CA ALA A 260 -9.57 -11.39 -8.06
C ALA A 260 -8.06 -11.38 -8.35
N ASP A 261 -7.65 -10.85 -9.53
CA ASP A 261 -6.25 -10.85 -9.98
C ASP A 261 -5.40 -9.78 -9.25
N PHE A 262 -6.02 -8.84 -8.53
CA PHE A 262 -5.33 -7.79 -7.78
C PHE A 262 -4.68 -8.29 -6.47
N THR A 263 -4.79 -9.59 -6.19
CA THR A 263 -4.17 -10.23 -5.03
C THR A 263 -3.37 -11.45 -5.45
N GLY A 264 -2.43 -11.88 -4.61
CA GLY A 264 -1.59 -13.04 -4.90
C GLY A 264 -0.51 -12.77 -5.94
N VAL A 265 -0.04 -13.82 -6.61
CA VAL A 265 1.16 -13.79 -7.45
C VAL A 265 1.02 -12.98 -8.74
N ASP A 266 -0.22 -12.78 -9.21
CA ASP A 266 -0.52 -12.03 -10.43
C ASP A 266 -0.84 -10.55 -10.18
N ALA A 267 -0.84 -10.10 -8.91
CA ALA A 267 -1.19 -8.73 -8.54
C ALA A 267 -0.41 -7.68 -9.33
N ALA A 268 0.92 -7.82 -9.42
CA ALA A 268 1.76 -6.90 -10.19
C ALA A 268 1.30 -6.80 -11.66
N TYR A 269 1.00 -7.93 -12.30
CA TYR A 269 0.48 -7.93 -13.67
C TYR A 269 -0.90 -7.27 -13.77
N ALA A 270 -1.76 -7.46 -12.77
CA ALA A 270 -3.09 -6.86 -12.73
C ALA A 270 -3.02 -5.33 -12.67
N TYR A 271 -2.25 -4.76 -11.75
CA TYR A 271 -2.00 -3.31 -11.66
C TYR A 271 -1.40 -2.76 -12.95
N GLU A 272 -0.35 -3.40 -13.49
CA GLU A 272 0.30 -2.97 -14.72
C GLU A 272 -0.65 -3.02 -15.94
N SER A 273 -1.50 -4.04 -16.03
CA SER A 273 -2.49 -4.17 -17.11
C SER A 273 -3.61 -3.13 -16.97
N ALA A 274 -4.10 -2.89 -15.76
CA ALA A 274 -5.11 -1.88 -15.45
C ALA A 274 -4.60 -0.46 -15.76
N TRP A 275 -3.38 -0.14 -15.33
CA TRP A 275 -2.67 1.08 -15.72
C TRP A 275 -2.62 1.22 -17.24
N SER A 276 -2.18 0.18 -17.95
CA SER A 276 -2.01 0.25 -19.41
C SER A 276 -3.34 0.46 -20.14
N THR A 277 -4.45 -0.06 -19.59
CA THR A 277 -5.80 0.17 -20.10
C THR A 277 -6.18 1.64 -19.95
N CYS A 278 -6.00 2.22 -18.76
CA CYS A 278 -6.30 3.63 -18.51
C CYS A 278 -5.38 4.57 -19.32
N ALA A 279 -4.10 4.23 -19.45
CA ALA A 279 -3.15 4.95 -20.29
C ALA A 279 -3.56 4.94 -21.77
N PHE A 280 -3.98 3.79 -22.31
CA PHE A 280 -4.54 3.70 -23.66
C PHE A 280 -5.81 4.54 -23.80
N LEU A 281 -6.75 4.45 -22.86
CA LEU A 281 -7.99 5.22 -22.90
C LEU A 281 -7.73 6.73 -22.92
N ALA A 282 -6.80 7.19 -22.08
CA ALA A 282 -6.39 8.59 -22.07
C ALA A 282 -5.68 9.02 -23.36
N ASP A 283 -4.82 8.17 -23.92
CA ASP A 283 -4.10 8.44 -25.18
C ASP A 283 -5.07 8.53 -26.37
N ARG A 284 -6.07 7.64 -26.41
CA ARG A 284 -7.01 7.51 -27.54
C ARG A 284 -8.22 8.45 -27.47
N TYR A 285 -8.75 8.68 -26.27
CA TYR A 285 -10.01 9.40 -26.03
C TYR A 285 -9.84 10.66 -25.19
N GLY A 286 -8.64 10.89 -24.63
CA GLY A 286 -8.33 12.04 -23.78
C GLY A 286 -8.61 11.80 -22.30
N THR A 287 -7.89 12.52 -21.44
CA THR A 287 -8.01 12.43 -19.97
C THR A 287 -9.43 12.76 -19.48
N THR A 288 -10.14 13.71 -20.10
CA THR A 288 -11.52 14.04 -19.73
C THR A 288 -12.49 12.88 -19.93
N ALA A 289 -12.34 12.11 -21.02
CA ALA A 289 -13.15 10.92 -21.27
C ALA A 289 -12.84 9.83 -20.24
N LEU A 290 -11.56 9.64 -19.90
CA LEU A 290 -11.15 8.71 -18.84
C LEU A 290 -11.76 9.09 -17.48
N THR A 291 -11.67 10.35 -17.05
CA THR A 291 -12.27 10.82 -15.78
C THR A 291 -13.79 10.66 -15.77
N THR A 292 -14.45 10.93 -16.91
CA THR A 292 -15.91 10.72 -17.05
C THR A 292 -16.28 9.25 -16.94
N LEU A 293 -15.48 8.38 -17.55
CA LEU A 293 -15.68 6.94 -17.48
C LEU A 293 -15.46 6.40 -16.06
N TYR A 294 -14.41 6.89 -15.36
CA TYR A 294 -14.17 6.58 -13.95
C TYR A 294 -15.41 6.88 -13.12
N LYS A 295 -15.91 8.13 -13.17
CA LYS A 295 -17.09 8.55 -12.39
C LYS A 295 -18.33 7.69 -12.66
N ARG A 296 -18.48 7.20 -13.90
CA ARG A 296 -19.61 6.35 -14.29
C ARG A 296 -19.47 4.90 -13.79
N LEU A 297 -18.24 4.39 -13.67
CA LEU A 297 -17.98 3.01 -13.24
C LEU A 297 -17.71 2.90 -11.74
N ALA A 298 -17.34 3.99 -11.07
CA ALA A 298 -17.01 4.03 -9.65
C ALA A 298 -18.24 3.94 -8.72
N THR A 299 -19.45 3.75 -9.25
CA THR A 299 -20.71 3.77 -8.48
C THR A 299 -21.12 2.39 -7.94
N GLY A 300 -20.15 1.57 -7.52
CA GLY A 300 -20.37 0.21 -6.99
C GLY A 300 -20.30 -0.88 -8.05
N PRO A 301 -20.76 -2.12 -7.74
CA PRO A 301 -20.63 -3.27 -8.63
C PRO A 301 -21.17 -3.04 -10.04
N GLN A 302 -20.35 -3.32 -11.05
CA GLN A 302 -20.70 -3.15 -12.46
C GLN A 302 -20.75 -4.49 -13.18
N SER A 303 -21.91 -4.84 -13.73
CA SER A 303 -22.03 -5.97 -14.64
C SER A 303 -21.26 -5.71 -15.94
N PRO A 304 -20.86 -6.75 -16.71
CA PRO A 304 -20.24 -6.55 -18.02
C PRO A 304 -21.08 -5.65 -18.95
N ALA A 305 -22.41 -5.83 -18.97
CA ALA A 305 -23.32 -5.00 -19.76
C ALA A 305 -23.34 -3.53 -19.32
N ALA A 306 -23.22 -3.25 -18.01
CA ALA A 306 -23.12 -1.89 -17.50
C ALA A 306 -21.80 -1.22 -17.94
N GLN A 307 -20.69 -1.97 -17.93
CA GLN A 307 -19.40 -1.50 -18.44
C GLN A 307 -19.46 -1.23 -19.95
N ASP A 308 -20.11 -2.09 -20.73
CA ASP A 308 -20.26 -1.90 -22.18
C ASP A 308 -21.11 -0.66 -22.50
N ALA A 309 -22.18 -0.43 -21.74
CA ALA A 309 -22.98 0.79 -21.82
C ALA A 309 -22.17 2.03 -21.40
N ALA A 310 -21.26 1.88 -20.43
CA ALA A 310 -20.31 2.92 -20.03
C ALA A 310 -19.40 3.32 -21.19
N PHE A 311 -18.78 2.33 -21.84
CA PHE A 311 -17.91 2.54 -23.01
C PHE A 311 -18.66 3.18 -24.17
N THR A 312 -19.86 2.69 -24.48
CA THR A 312 -20.64 3.22 -25.60
C THR A 312 -20.98 4.69 -25.40
N ALA A 313 -21.47 5.07 -24.21
CA ALA A 313 -21.92 6.45 -24.02
C ALA A 313 -20.79 7.46 -23.72
N VAL A 314 -19.63 7.01 -23.20
CA VAL A 314 -18.51 7.92 -22.90
C VAL A 314 -17.48 7.94 -24.03
N LEU A 315 -17.16 6.79 -24.61
CA LEU A 315 -16.12 6.63 -25.62
C LEU A 315 -16.66 6.59 -27.05
N GLY A 316 -17.97 6.35 -27.22
CA GLY A 316 -18.56 6.12 -28.54
C GLY A 316 -18.12 4.80 -29.18
N ALA A 317 -17.63 3.85 -28.39
CA ALA A 317 -17.06 2.59 -28.85
C ALA A 317 -17.59 1.40 -28.04
N SER A 318 -17.69 0.25 -28.70
CA SER A 318 -17.99 -1.03 -28.06
C SER A 318 -16.79 -1.55 -27.26
N ARG A 319 -17.04 -2.50 -26.34
CA ARG A 319 -15.98 -3.21 -25.62
C ARG A 319 -14.98 -3.88 -26.54
N ALA A 320 -15.45 -4.52 -27.60
CA ALA A 320 -14.59 -5.17 -28.58
C ALA A 320 -13.63 -4.17 -29.24
N GLU A 321 -14.13 -3.02 -29.68
CA GLU A 321 -13.30 -1.96 -30.29
C GLU A 321 -12.29 -1.38 -29.30
N VAL A 322 -12.68 -1.19 -28.04
CA VAL A 322 -11.76 -0.73 -26.98
C VAL A 322 -10.65 -1.76 -26.73
N LEU A 323 -10.99 -3.05 -26.60
CA LEU A 323 -10.01 -4.11 -26.36
C LEU A 323 -9.09 -4.30 -27.57
N ASP A 324 -9.61 -4.29 -28.79
CA ASP A 324 -8.80 -4.40 -30.01
C ASP A 324 -7.84 -3.20 -30.16
N GLY A 325 -8.33 -1.99 -29.87
CA GLY A 325 -7.52 -0.77 -29.85
C GLY A 325 -6.41 -0.83 -28.80
N TRP A 326 -6.74 -1.25 -27.58
CA TRP A 326 -5.77 -1.41 -26.50
C TRP A 326 -4.68 -2.44 -26.86
N ARG A 327 -5.07 -3.57 -27.45
CA ARG A 327 -4.13 -4.60 -27.90
C ARG A 327 -3.20 -4.11 -29.01
N ALA A 328 -3.72 -3.33 -29.96
CA ALA A 328 -2.90 -2.70 -30.99
C ALA A 328 -1.92 -1.70 -30.36
N TRP A 329 -2.37 -0.89 -29.41
CA TRP A 329 -1.56 0.06 -28.67
C TRP A 329 -0.43 -0.64 -27.87
N LEU A 330 -0.73 -1.73 -27.17
CA LEU A 330 0.27 -2.53 -26.44
C LEU A 330 1.36 -3.10 -27.37
N ARG A 331 0.98 -3.61 -28.55
CA ARG A 331 1.96 -4.12 -29.53
C ARG A 331 2.92 -3.02 -30.01
N GLY A 332 2.43 -1.78 -30.15
CA GLY A 332 3.27 -0.63 -30.48
C GLY A 332 4.23 -0.20 -29.35
N ARG A 333 3.96 -0.59 -28.10
CA ARG A 333 4.79 -0.30 -26.92
C ARG A 333 5.76 -1.43 -26.55
N ALA A 334 5.56 -2.62 -27.10
CA ALA A 334 6.38 -3.81 -26.86
C ALA A 334 7.66 -3.87 -27.72
N ALA A 335 7.76 -2.99 -28.73
CA ALA A 335 8.88 -2.89 -29.66
C ALA A 335 10.14 -2.29 -29.03
#